data_AF-A0A8T8I4H3-F1
#
_entry.id   AF-A0A8T8I4H3-F1
#
_cell.length_a   1.000
_cell.length_b   1.000
_cell.length_c   1.000
_cell.angle_alpha   90.00
_cell.angle_beta   90.00
_cell.angle_gamma   90.00
#
_symmetry.space_group_name_H-M   'P 1'
#
loop_
_entity.id
_entity.type
_entity.pdbx_description
1 polymer ?
#
loop_
_entity_poly.entity_id
_entity_poly.type
_entity_poly.pdbx_seq_one_letter_code
_entity_poly.pdbx_strand_id
1 'polypeptide(L)'
;QSYVDAARVDGCSEFQALVRIVVPMARPGIAATALFCFLYTWNDYFGPLLYTGEKPDQWTLSLALSSFKGLHHVQWNLAMAVTLLTMVPAVVLFAFAQRSFVKGITFTGVKG
;
A
#
# COMPACT_ATOMS: atom_id res chain seq x y z
N GLN A 1 -6.41 25.24 9.98
CA GLN A 1 -7.53 25.70 10.82
C GLN A 1 -8.51 26.56 10.02
N SER A 2 -8.06 27.57 9.27
CA SER A 2 -8.92 28.40 8.39
C SER A 2 -9.97 27.64 7.55
N TYR A 3 -9.63 26.53 6.90
CA TYR A 3 -10.58 25.79 6.05
C TYR A 3 -11.76 25.15 6.80
N VAL A 4 -11.56 24.71 8.04
CA VAL A 4 -12.64 24.11 8.86
C VAL A 4 -13.47 25.21 9.50
N ASP A 5 -12.84 26.31 9.91
CA ASP A 5 -13.55 27.48 10.43
C ASP A 5 -14.39 28.16 9.33
N ALA A 6 -13.88 28.24 8.09
CA ALA A 6 -14.64 28.70 6.93
C ALA A 6 -15.82 27.75 6.60
N ALA A 7 -15.63 26.44 6.68
CA ALA A 7 -16.71 25.47 6.47
C ALA A 7 -17.81 25.57 7.53
N ARG A 8 -17.47 25.92 8.78
CA ARG A 8 -18.45 26.22 9.83
C ARG A 8 -19.21 27.52 9.55
N VAL A 9 -18.53 28.54 9.03
CA VAL A 9 -19.17 29.80 8.59
C VAL A 9 -20.12 29.55 7.41
N ASP A 10 -19.79 28.63 6.50
CA ASP A 10 -20.64 28.21 5.37
C ASP A 10 -21.78 27.24 5.76
N GLY A 11 -21.98 26.96 7.06
CA GLY A 11 -23.08 26.12 7.54
C GLY A 11 -22.93 24.62 7.25
N CYS A 12 -21.74 24.14 6.89
CA CYS A 12 -21.50 22.71 6.74
C CYS A 12 -21.48 21.99 8.09
N SER A 13 -22.08 20.80 8.16
CA SER A 13 -21.92 19.91 9.32
C SER A 13 -20.48 19.43 9.47
N GLU A 14 -20.03 19.15 10.69
CA GLU A 14 -18.67 18.66 11.00
C GLU A 14 -18.29 17.44 10.15
N PHE A 15 -19.23 16.50 9.98
CA PHE A 15 -19.03 15.30 9.18
C PHE A 15 -18.88 15.63 7.69
N GLN A 16 -19.65 16.59 7.18
CA GLN A 16 -19.53 17.05 5.80
C GLN A 16 -18.20 17.76 5.54
N ALA A 17 -17.73 18.59 6.49
CA ALA A 17 -16.41 19.21 6.40
C ALA A 17 -15.28 18.16 6.40
N LEU A 18 -15.39 17.14 7.27
CA LEU A 18 -14.43 16.04 7.33
C LEU A 18 -14.32 15.29 5.98
N VAL A 19 -15.44 14.80 5.45
CA VAL A 19 -15.43 13.96 4.25
C VAL A 19 -15.16 14.76 2.98
N ARG A 20 -15.63 16.01 2.90
CA ARG A 20 -15.60 16.79 1.66
C ARG A 20 -14.40 17.73 1.55
N ILE A 21 -13.80 18.13 2.66
CA ILE A 21 -12.67 19.07 2.70
C ILE A 21 -11.41 18.36 3.22
N VAL A 22 -11.48 17.77 4.40
CA VAL A 22 -10.29 17.17 5.05
C VAL A 22 -9.81 15.92 4.31
N VAL A 23 -10.69 14.97 3.98
CA VAL A 23 -10.31 13.72 3.29
C VAL A 23 -9.66 13.96 1.92
N PRO A 24 -10.19 14.83 1.04
CA PRO A 24 -9.54 15.14 -0.24
C PRO A 24 -8.16 15.79 -0.09
N MET A 25 -7.98 16.65 0.91
CA MET A 25 -6.68 17.25 1.21
C MET A 25 -5.68 16.23 1.76
N ALA A 26 -6.16 15.24 2.51
CA ALA A 26 -5.35 14.14 3.02
C ALA A 26 -5.08 13.02 2.00
N ARG A 27 -5.71 13.03 0.81
CA ARG A 27 -5.51 12.01 -0.25
C ARG A 27 -4.05 11.64 -0.53
N PRO A 28 -3.09 12.58 -0.73
CA PRO A 28 -1.70 12.20 -0.95
C PRO A 28 -1.09 11.49 0.26
N GLY A 29 -1.43 11.90 1.48
CA GLY A 29 -1.00 11.22 2.71
C GLY A 29 -1.61 9.82 2.85
N ILE A 30 -2.90 9.67 2.60
CA ILE A 30 -3.60 8.38 2.62
C ILE A 30 -2.99 7.43 1.56
N ALA A 31 -2.71 7.92 0.35
CA ALA A 31 -2.07 7.14 -0.69
C ALA A 31 -0.67 6.66 -0.28
N ALA A 32 0.12 7.51 0.38
CA ALA A 32 1.43 7.14 0.91
C ALA A 32 1.32 6.04 1.98
N THR A 33 0.46 6.24 2.98
CA THR A 33 0.23 5.25 4.04
C THR A 33 -0.29 3.94 3.49
N ALA A 34 -1.22 3.96 2.53
CA ALA A 34 -1.73 2.78 1.87
C ALA A 34 -0.64 2.01 1.11
N LEU A 35 0.26 2.73 0.42
CA LEU A 35 1.41 2.11 -0.26
C LEU A 35 2.36 1.45 0.75
N PHE A 36 2.74 2.14 1.82
CA PHE A 36 3.62 1.56 2.83
C PHE A 36 2.98 0.38 3.55
N CYS A 37 1.69 0.46 3.87
CA CYS A 37 0.93 -0.62 4.46
C CYS A 37 0.88 -1.83 3.51
N PHE A 38 0.61 -1.61 2.22
CA PHE A 38 0.67 -2.68 1.23
C PHE A 38 2.06 -3.32 1.17
N LEU A 39 3.13 -2.53 1.06
CA LEU A 39 4.49 -3.06 0.98
C LEU A 39 4.86 -3.88 2.22
N TYR A 40 4.42 -3.42 3.40
CA TYR A 40 4.62 -4.12 4.66
C TYR A 40 3.90 -5.48 4.67
N THR A 41 2.59 -5.49 4.41
CA THR A 41 1.79 -6.73 4.44
C THR A 41 2.14 -7.68 3.29
N TRP A 42 2.49 -7.15 2.11
CA TRP A 42 2.88 -7.96 0.95
C TRP A 42 4.19 -8.72 1.16
N ASN A 43 5.15 -8.12 1.88
CA ASN A 43 6.42 -8.76 2.22
C ASN A 43 6.37 -9.55 3.54
N ASP A 44 5.24 -9.56 4.25
CA ASP A 44 5.13 -10.28 5.51
C ASP A 44 5.17 -11.80 5.28
N TYR A 45 6.15 -12.43 5.93
CA TYR A 45 6.38 -13.87 5.88
C TYR A 45 5.94 -14.54 7.19
N PHE A 46 6.28 -13.93 8.33
CA PHE A 46 6.12 -14.56 9.63
C PHE A 46 4.66 -14.63 10.06
N GLY A 47 3.86 -13.60 9.79
CA GLY A 47 2.43 -13.63 10.08
C GLY A 47 1.74 -14.82 9.40
N PRO A 48 1.78 -14.91 8.05
CA PRO A 48 1.19 -16.03 7.32
C PRO A 48 1.75 -17.39 7.73
N LEU A 49 3.06 -17.51 7.97
CA LEU A 49 3.66 -18.76 8.43
C LEU A 49 3.04 -19.24 9.75
N LEU A 50 2.83 -18.34 10.72
CA LEU A 50 2.24 -18.68 12.01
C LEU A 50 0.76 -19.10 11.90
N TYR A 51 -0.02 -18.44 11.03
CA TYR A 51 -1.46 -18.70 10.92
C TYR A 51 -1.84 -19.81 9.93
N THR A 52 -1.05 -19.99 8.87
CA THR A 52 -1.40 -20.84 7.71
C THR A 52 -0.35 -21.89 7.38
N GLY A 53 0.73 -22.00 8.18
CA GLY A 53 1.83 -22.94 7.89
C GLY A 53 1.39 -24.38 7.65
N GLU A 54 0.33 -24.85 8.33
CA GLU A 54 -0.19 -26.21 8.20
C GLU A 54 -1.12 -26.42 6.99
N LYS A 55 -1.59 -25.35 6.33
CA LYS A 55 -2.57 -25.41 5.23
C LYS A 55 -2.01 -24.79 3.95
N PRO A 56 -1.40 -25.59 3.06
CA PRO A 56 -0.80 -25.11 1.80
C PRO A 56 -1.74 -24.29 0.94
N ASP A 57 -3.04 -24.62 0.93
CA ASP A 57 -4.07 -23.95 0.16
C ASP A 57 -4.33 -22.50 0.60
N GLN A 58 -3.82 -22.12 1.78
CA GLN A 58 -3.96 -20.79 2.39
C GLN A 58 -2.64 -20.02 2.44
N TRP A 59 -1.57 -20.54 1.82
CA TRP A 59 -0.28 -19.89 1.83
C TRP A 59 -0.29 -18.59 1.03
N THR A 60 0.34 -17.57 1.61
CA THR A 60 0.65 -16.34 0.88
C THR A 60 1.81 -16.58 -0.09
N LEU A 61 1.94 -15.68 -1.07
CA LEU A 61 3.00 -15.74 -2.08
C LEU A 61 4.41 -15.83 -1.44
N SER A 62 4.65 -15.10 -0.36
CA SER A 62 5.90 -15.10 0.40
C SER A 62 6.20 -16.46 1.06
N LEU A 63 5.18 -17.14 1.56
CA LEU A 63 5.30 -18.47 2.17
C LEU A 63 5.46 -19.57 1.12
N ALA A 64 4.69 -19.50 0.03
CA ALA A 64 4.86 -20.39 -1.11
C ALA A 64 6.26 -20.29 -1.73
N LEU A 65 6.83 -19.09 -1.79
CA LEU A 65 8.20 -18.87 -2.29
C LEU A 65 9.26 -19.59 -1.44
N SER A 66 9.09 -19.64 -0.11
CA SER A 66 10.05 -20.32 0.76
C SER A 66 10.04 -21.85 0.58
N SER A 67 8.90 -22.42 0.18
CA SER A 67 8.79 -23.86 -0.09
C SER A 67 9.69 -24.35 -1.24
N PHE A 68 10.06 -23.47 -2.19
CA PHE A 68 10.99 -23.80 -3.28
C PHE A 68 12.46 -23.89 -2.82
N LYS A 69 12.76 -23.43 -1.60
CA LYS A 69 14.05 -23.57 -0.93
C LYS A 69 13.99 -24.76 0.04
N GLY A 70 13.95 -25.98 -0.50
CA GLY A 70 13.96 -27.20 0.31
C GLY A 70 15.29 -27.44 1.01
N LEU A 71 15.29 -28.35 2.00
CA LEU A 71 16.46 -28.66 2.83
C LEU A 71 17.68 -29.19 2.04
N HIS A 72 17.45 -29.87 0.92
CA HIS A 72 18.51 -30.53 0.14
C HIS A 72 18.65 -30.03 -1.30
N HIS A 73 17.61 -29.39 -1.86
CA HIS A 73 17.62 -28.86 -3.22
C HIS A 73 16.80 -27.58 -3.30
N VAL A 74 17.41 -26.55 -3.92
CA VAL A 74 16.73 -25.28 -4.23
C VAL A 74 16.35 -25.30 -5.71
N GLN A 75 15.07 -25.15 -6.01
CA GLN A 75 14.59 -25.07 -7.39
C GLN A 75 14.73 -23.63 -7.90
N TRP A 76 15.96 -23.23 -8.24
CA TRP A 76 16.30 -21.85 -8.61
C TRP A 76 15.44 -21.29 -9.75
N ASN A 77 15.14 -22.10 -10.78
CA ASN A 77 14.32 -21.66 -11.91
C ASN A 77 12.92 -21.22 -11.47
N LEU A 78 12.27 -22.03 -10.62
CA LEU A 78 10.92 -21.74 -10.13
C LEU A 78 10.94 -20.63 -9.08
N ALA A 79 11.92 -20.63 -8.17
CA ALA A 79 12.08 -19.57 -7.19
C ALA A 79 12.27 -18.19 -7.85
N MET A 80 13.11 -18.09 -8.88
CA MET A 80 13.32 -16.84 -9.61
C MET A 80 12.06 -16.42 -10.40
N ALA A 81 11.39 -17.35 -11.07
CA ALA A 81 10.14 -17.05 -11.79
C ALA A 81 9.04 -16.50 -10.86
N VAL A 82 8.84 -17.14 -9.70
CA VAL A 82 7.83 -16.69 -8.72
C VAL A 82 8.25 -15.37 -8.07
N THR A 83 9.55 -15.16 -7.80
CA THR A 83 10.04 -13.86 -7.29
C THR A 83 9.78 -12.72 -8.27
N LEU A 84 9.94 -12.96 -9.58
CA LEU A 84 9.58 -11.94 -10.58
C LEU A 84 8.08 -11.62 -10.54
N LEU A 85 7.23 -12.66 -10.43
CA LEU A 85 5.79 -12.48 -10.31
C LEU A 85 5.39 -11.74 -9.01
N THR A 86 6.07 -12.00 -7.89
CA THR A 86 5.79 -11.33 -6.61
C THR A 86 6.13 -9.84 -6.65
N MET A 87 7.07 -9.42 -7.49
CA MET A 87 7.42 -8.00 -7.67
C MET A 87 6.42 -7.23 -8.54
N VAL A 88 5.69 -7.90 -9.45
CA VAL A 88 4.78 -7.23 -10.40
C VAL A 88 3.74 -6.34 -9.68
N PRO A 89 3.00 -6.81 -8.66
CA PRO A 89 2.01 -5.98 -7.98
C PRO A 89 2.62 -4.75 -7.30
N ALA A 90 3.81 -4.90 -6.69
CA ALA A 90 4.52 -3.80 -6.05
C ALA A 90 4.94 -2.73 -7.06
N VAL A 91 5.46 -3.15 -8.23
CA VAL A 91 5.82 -2.24 -9.33
C VAL A 91 4.59 -1.51 -9.87
N VAL A 92 3.48 -2.23 -10.08
CA VAL A 92 2.22 -1.65 -10.55
C VAL A 92 1.70 -0.61 -9.55
N LEU A 93 1.66 -0.93 -8.26
CA LEU A 93 1.26 0.01 -7.21
C LEU A 93 2.17 1.23 -7.14
N PHE A 94 3.47 1.03 -7.26
CA PHE A 94 4.43 2.14 -7.28
C PHE A 94 4.18 3.06 -8.49
N ALA A 95 3.95 2.52 -9.68
CA ALA A 95 3.62 3.30 -10.87
C ALA A 95 2.33 4.13 -10.70
N PHE A 96 1.30 3.56 -10.05
CA PHE A 96 0.09 4.32 -9.70
C PHE A 96 0.35 5.40 -8.65
N ALA A 97 1.11 5.06 -7.60
CA ALA A 97 1.42 5.98 -6.52
C ALA A 97 2.26 7.17 -7.00
N GLN A 98 3.20 6.96 -7.92
CA GLN A 98 3.99 8.03 -8.53
C GLN A 98 3.11 9.16 -9.09
N ARG A 99 1.98 8.84 -9.75
CA ARG A 99 1.05 9.86 -10.25
C ARG A 99 0.39 10.68 -9.13
N SER A 100 0.06 10.04 -8.01
CA SER A 100 -0.54 10.70 -6.84
C SER A 100 0.47 11.57 -6.09
N PHE A 101 1.72 11.11 -5.95
CA PHE A 101 2.80 11.87 -5.35
C PHE A 101 3.18 13.09 -6.19
N VAL A 102 3.28 12.96 -7.51
CA VAL A 102 3.59 14.07 -8.42
C VAL A 102 2.51 15.16 -8.36
N LYS A 103 1.22 14.77 -8.26
CA LYS A 103 0.11 15.72 -8.05
C LYS A 103 0.13 16.38 -6.66
N GLY A 104 0.55 15.66 -5.63
CA GLY A 104 0.70 16.20 -4.27
C GLY A 104 1.78 17.28 -4.19
N ILE A 105 2.93 17.06 -4.84
CA ILE A 105 4.04 18.04 -4.88
C ILE A 105 3.65 19.30 -5.66
N THR A 106 2.82 19.18 -6.70
CA THR A 106 2.33 20.35 -7.46
C THR A 106 1.30 21.19 -6.68
N PHE A 107 0.50 20.58 -5.81
CA PHE A 107 -0.39 21.32 -4.91
C PHE A 107 0.35 22.07 -3.80
N THR A 108 1.50 21.58 -3.34
CA THR A 108 2.37 22.33 -2.40
C THR A 108 3.34 23.29 -3.11
N GLY A 109 3.40 23.24 -4.46
CA GLY A 109 4.25 24.09 -5.30
C GLY A 109 3.55 25.35 -5.83
N VAL A 110 2.28 25.59 -5.50
CA VAL A 110 1.66 26.90 -5.73
C VAL A 110 2.22 27.86 -4.68
N LYS A 111 3.28 28.56 -5.12
CA LYS A 111 3.91 29.73 -4.49
C LYS A 111 2.89 30.70 -3.90
N GLY A 112 3.26 31.31 -2.76
CA GLY A 112 2.95 32.71 -2.43
C GLY A 112 1.57 32.98 -1.89
#